data_AF-A0A183D3T0-F1
#
_entry.id   AF-A0A183D3T0-F1
#
_cell.length_a   1.000
_cell.length_b   1.000
_cell.length_c   1.000
_cell.angle_alpha   90.00
_cell.angle_beta   90.00
_cell.angle_gamma   90.00
#
_symmetry.space_group_name_H-M   'P 1'
#
loop_
_entity.id
_entity.type
_entity.pdbx_description
1 polymer ?
#
loop_
_entity_poly.entity_id
_entity_poly.type
_entity_poly.pdbx_seq_one_letter_code
_entity_poly.pdbx_strand_id
1 'polypeptide(L)'
;LAYTSNLQQTNTAGEKQKYALEIANRIFLQRQFPVKRTFVRLIQSNHRGQLQGIDFRQKAAAIRTVNGWVSNQTHGKIKDLISASNINSNTVLMLLNAIYFKGTWKKQFNSSDTKEKPFYVTANQSIQVKMMSTKNSVLSYSDDKLRMVGLPYEGGNVHMFLVLPRKRFSLAAVEKSLTGKKLLENFAHSKELELRVFAKQSFS
;
A
#
# COMPACT_ATOMS: atom_id res chain seq x y z
N LEU A 1 30.07 5.77 -6.92
CA LEU A 1 29.10 6.12 -7.98
C LEU A 1 27.71 5.61 -7.57
N ALA A 2 27.02 6.36 -6.72
CA ALA A 2 25.66 6.03 -6.29
C ALA A 2 24.67 6.64 -7.29
N TYR A 3 24.28 5.87 -8.29
CA TYR A 3 23.18 6.25 -9.17
C TYR A 3 21.87 5.84 -8.50
N THR A 4 21.22 6.79 -7.83
CA THR A 4 19.79 6.69 -7.47
C THR A 4 18.98 6.92 -8.74
N SER A 5 18.71 5.84 -9.46
CA SER A 5 17.60 5.80 -10.39
C SER A 5 16.29 5.67 -9.58
N ASN A 6 15.69 6.80 -9.27
CA ASN A 6 14.29 6.80 -8.91
C ASN A 6 13.53 6.32 -10.15
N LEU A 7 12.89 5.15 -10.09
CA LEU A 7 11.73 4.94 -10.94
C LEU A 7 10.62 5.83 -10.39
N GLN A 8 10.76 7.13 -10.59
CA GLN A 8 9.60 7.95 -10.76
C GLN A 8 8.92 7.41 -12.03
N GLN A 9 7.85 6.64 -11.88
CA GLN A 9 6.82 6.64 -12.92
C GLN A 9 6.21 8.04 -12.93
N THR A 10 6.97 9.02 -13.43
CA THR A 10 6.45 10.32 -13.84
C THR A 10 5.89 10.16 -15.25
N ASN A 11 4.67 9.67 -15.33
CA ASN A 11 3.74 10.01 -16.40
C ASN A 11 2.74 10.99 -15.74
N THR A 12 2.49 12.22 -16.17
CA THR A 12 2.62 12.88 -17.48
C THR A 12 2.87 14.37 -17.19
N ALA A 13 3.60 15.08 -18.05
CA ALA A 13 3.84 16.52 -17.90
C ALA A 13 2.52 17.32 -17.84
N GLY A 14 2.26 18.01 -16.72
CA GLY A 14 1.21 19.04 -16.65
C GLY A 14 0.44 19.15 -15.33
N GLU A 15 0.21 18.06 -14.61
CA GLU A 15 -0.56 18.10 -13.36
C GLU A 15 0.34 17.92 -12.13
N LYS A 16 0.40 18.94 -11.26
CA LYS A 16 0.99 18.77 -9.92
C LYS A 16 0.18 17.72 -9.18
N GLN A 17 0.74 16.52 -8.99
CA GLN A 17 0.12 15.49 -8.17
C GLN A 17 -0.19 16.04 -6.78
N LYS A 18 -1.44 15.85 -6.35
CA LYS A 18 -1.96 16.29 -5.03
C LYS A 18 -1.76 15.24 -3.93
N TYR A 19 -1.04 14.17 -4.25
CA TYR A 19 -0.66 13.08 -3.36
C TYR A 19 0.77 12.64 -3.69
N ALA A 20 1.44 11.98 -2.74
CA ALA A 20 2.70 11.31 -2.96
C ALA A 20 2.44 9.82 -3.26
N LEU A 21 2.91 9.34 -4.40
CA LEU A 21 2.98 7.92 -4.74
C LEU A 21 4.40 7.60 -5.19
N GLU A 22 5.12 6.85 -4.37
CA GLU A 22 6.50 6.46 -4.62
C GLU A 22 6.57 4.94 -4.74
N ILE A 23 7.10 4.46 -5.86
CA ILE A 23 7.25 3.04 -6.14
C ILE A 23 8.73 2.78 -6.43
N ALA A 24 9.32 1.86 -5.68
CA ALA A 24 10.73 1.53 -5.81
C ALA A 24 10.93 0.02 -5.86
N ASN A 25 11.76 -0.43 -6.79
CA ASN A 25 12.16 -1.82 -6.92
C ASN A 25 13.67 -1.93 -6.71
N ARG A 26 14.10 -3.02 -6.06
CA ARG A 26 15.52 -3.32 -5.90
C ARG A 26 15.77 -4.82 -5.94
N ILE A 27 16.82 -5.20 -6.64
CA ILE A 27 17.38 -6.54 -6.70
C ILE A 27 18.69 -6.51 -5.94
N PHE A 28 18.74 -7.21 -4.81
CA PHE A 28 19.97 -7.48 -4.08
C PHE A 28 20.53 -8.81 -4.57
N LEU A 29 21.74 -8.80 -5.11
CA LEU A 29 22.40 -9.98 -5.66
C LEU A 29 23.65 -10.30 -4.86
N GLN A 30 23.85 -11.58 -4.53
CA GLN A 30 25.05 -12.06 -3.86
C GLN A 30 26.29 -11.71 -4.69
N ARG A 31 27.23 -11.02 -4.06
CA ARG A 31 28.52 -10.69 -4.67
C ARG A 31 29.24 -11.98 -5.07
N GLN A 32 29.89 -11.92 -6.23
CA GLN A 32 30.67 -13.01 -6.82
C GLN A 32 29.85 -14.25 -7.22
N PHE A 33 28.52 -14.20 -7.11
CA PHE A 33 27.69 -15.25 -7.66
C PHE A 33 27.65 -15.15 -9.20
N PRO A 34 27.93 -16.23 -9.95
CA PRO A 34 27.90 -16.20 -11.40
C PRO A 34 26.44 -16.09 -11.90
N VAL A 35 26.11 -14.93 -12.47
CA VAL A 35 24.82 -14.68 -13.14
C VAL A 35 25.04 -14.52 -14.64
N LYS A 36 24.04 -14.97 -15.42
CA LYS A 36 24.06 -14.81 -16.88
C LYS A 36 24.20 -13.33 -17.23
N ARG A 37 25.16 -12.99 -18.10
CA ARG A 37 25.36 -11.60 -18.57
C ARG A 37 24.11 -11.01 -19.22
N THR A 38 23.28 -11.84 -19.85
CA THR A 38 21.98 -11.42 -20.42
C THR A 38 21.01 -10.95 -19.35
N PHE A 39 20.97 -11.59 -18.19
CA PHE A 39 20.14 -11.17 -17.05
C PHE A 39 20.58 -9.80 -16.53
N VAL A 40 21.89 -9.63 -16.27
CA VAL A 40 22.43 -8.35 -15.78
C VAL A 40 22.14 -7.22 -16.77
N ARG A 41 22.36 -7.47 -18.07
CA ARG A 41 22.05 -6.49 -19.12
C ARG A 41 20.58 -6.12 -19.17
N LEU A 42 19.66 -7.09 -19.05
CA LEU A 42 18.22 -6.86 -19.07
C LEU A 42 17.76 -5.97 -17.90
N ILE A 43 18.24 -6.26 -16.69
CA ILE A 43 17.94 -5.44 -15.51
C ILE A 43 18.53 -4.04 -15.68
N GLN A 44 19.77 -3.93 -16.14
CA GLN A 44 20.40 -2.62 -16.35
C GLN A 44 19.75 -1.83 -17.49
N SER A 45 19.22 -2.46 -18.53
CA SER A 45 18.58 -1.74 -19.64
C SER A 45 17.18 -1.24 -19.29
N ASN A 46 16.37 -2.08 -18.64
CA ASN A 46 14.94 -1.83 -18.40
C ASN A 46 14.66 -1.25 -17.01
N HIS A 47 15.59 -1.47 -16.08
CA HIS A 47 15.44 -1.19 -14.66
C HIS A 47 16.75 -0.63 -14.09
N ARG A 48 17.33 0.36 -14.82
CA ARG A 48 18.57 1.07 -14.46
C ARG A 48 18.59 1.35 -12.95
N GLY A 49 19.73 1.09 -12.31
CA GLY A 49 20.05 1.35 -10.89
C GLY A 49 19.27 0.55 -9.82
N GLN A 50 18.54 -0.49 -10.21
CA GLN A 50 17.86 -1.39 -9.27
C GLN A 50 18.70 -2.58 -8.81
N LEU A 51 19.80 -2.91 -9.50
CA LEU A 51 20.68 -4.01 -9.12
C LEU A 51 21.74 -3.53 -8.13
N GLN A 52 21.80 -4.15 -6.95
CA GLN A 52 22.82 -3.87 -5.94
C GLN A 52 23.52 -5.17 -5.50
N GLY A 53 24.85 -5.18 -5.58
CA GLY A 53 25.65 -6.29 -5.07
C GLY A 53 25.79 -6.24 -3.54
N ILE A 54 25.37 -7.30 -2.86
CA ILE A 54 25.42 -7.47 -1.40
C ILE A 54 26.11 -8.78 -1.02
N ASP A 55 26.65 -8.90 0.19
CA ASP A 55 27.15 -10.18 0.71
C ASP A 55 26.21 -10.70 1.81
N PHE A 56 25.31 -11.62 1.46
CA PHE A 56 24.35 -12.24 2.37
C PHE A 56 25.03 -13.12 3.44
N ARG A 57 26.29 -13.52 3.23
CA ARG A 57 27.09 -14.21 4.25
C ARG A 57 27.40 -13.29 5.44
N GLN A 58 27.52 -11.97 5.19
CA GLN A 58 27.63 -10.95 6.24
C GLN A 58 26.24 -10.50 6.72
N LYS A 59 25.53 -11.41 7.41
CA LYS A 59 24.10 -11.26 7.74
C LYS A 59 23.73 -9.89 8.32
N ALA A 60 24.44 -9.43 9.35
CA ALA A 60 24.13 -8.16 10.01
C ALA A 60 24.23 -6.95 9.07
N ALA A 61 25.27 -6.91 8.23
CA ALA A 61 25.45 -5.86 7.23
C ALA A 61 24.39 -5.96 6.12
N ALA A 62 24.05 -7.17 5.70
CA ALA A 62 23.02 -7.39 4.68
C ALA A 62 21.64 -6.92 5.16
N ILE A 63 21.24 -7.32 6.37
CA ILE A 63 19.97 -6.90 7.01
C ILE A 63 19.91 -5.39 7.12
N ARG A 64 20.94 -4.74 7.68
CA ARG A 64 21.00 -3.27 7.79
C ARG A 64 20.86 -2.58 6.44
N THR A 65 21.48 -3.12 5.40
CA THR A 65 21.42 -2.55 4.04
C THR A 65 20.01 -2.65 3.46
N VAL A 66 19.39 -3.83 3.56
CA VAL A 66 18.04 -4.06 3.03
C VAL A 66 17.01 -3.23 3.80
N ASN A 67 16.99 -3.34 5.13
CA ASN A 67 16.05 -2.60 5.99
C ASN A 67 16.25 -1.08 5.87
N GLY A 68 17.50 -0.61 5.80
CA GLY A 68 17.79 0.80 5.56
C GLY A 68 17.24 1.29 4.22
N TRP A 69 17.37 0.50 3.15
CA TRP A 69 16.78 0.83 1.85
C TRP A 69 15.25 0.89 1.93
N VAL A 70 14.60 -0.14 2.47
CA VAL A 70 13.12 -0.19 2.60
C VAL A 70 12.60 0.96 3.45
N SER A 71 13.24 1.23 4.59
CA SER A 71 12.90 2.36 5.47
C SER A 71 12.98 3.67 4.72
N ASN A 72 14.04 3.88 3.93
CA ASN A 72 14.18 5.10 3.14
C ASN A 72 13.08 5.22 2.07
N GLN A 73 12.77 4.13 1.35
CA GLN A 73 11.71 4.14 0.31
C GLN A 73 10.28 4.25 0.89
N THR A 74 10.10 4.05 2.19
CA THR A 74 8.79 4.08 2.85
C THR A 74 8.67 5.20 3.87
N HIS A 75 9.55 6.22 3.81
CA HIS A 75 9.57 7.35 4.75
C HIS A 75 9.58 6.90 6.22
N GLY A 76 10.30 5.80 6.51
CA GLY A 76 10.43 5.21 7.83
C GLY A 76 9.22 4.43 8.33
N LYS A 77 8.19 4.20 7.49
CA LYS A 77 7.00 3.44 7.86
C LYS A 77 7.25 1.92 7.93
N ILE A 78 8.18 1.40 7.13
CA ILE A 78 8.62 0.00 7.20
C ILE A 78 10.11 -0.03 7.52
N LYS A 79 10.45 -0.30 8.78
CA LYS A 79 11.85 -0.29 9.25
C LYS A 79 12.50 -1.67 9.21
N ASP A 80 11.77 -2.69 9.66
CA ASP A 80 12.32 -4.02 9.87
C ASP A 80 11.64 -5.04 8.96
N LEU A 81 11.87 -4.92 7.65
CA LEU A 81 11.27 -5.83 6.67
C LEU A 81 11.84 -7.24 6.79
N ILE A 82 13.16 -7.35 6.96
CA ILE A 82 13.86 -8.63 7.09
C ILE A 82 14.62 -8.73 8.41
N SER A 83 14.81 -9.97 8.84
CA SER A 83 15.55 -10.37 10.03
C SER A 83 16.54 -11.49 9.69
N ALA A 84 17.30 -11.95 10.69
CA ALA A 84 18.32 -12.99 10.51
C ALA A 84 17.77 -14.35 10.04
N SER A 85 16.47 -14.61 10.23
CA SER A 85 15.81 -15.84 9.76
C SER A 85 15.48 -15.80 8.26
N ASN A 86 15.43 -14.60 7.65
CA ASN A 86 15.05 -14.45 6.25
C ASN A 86 16.21 -14.70 5.26
N ILE A 87 17.46 -14.68 5.73
CA ILE A 87 18.65 -14.88 4.90
C ILE A 87 19.61 -15.91 5.50
N ASN A 88 20.25 -16.69 4.63
CA ASN A 88 21.26 -17.68 5.00
C ASN A 88 22.43 -17.64 3.99
N SER A 89 23.42 -18.52 4.19
CA SER A 89 24.61 -18.60 3.32
C SER A 89 24.31 -18.95 1.87
N ASN A 90 23.14 -19.54 1.60
CA ASN A 90 22.71 -19.95 0.27
C ASN A 90 21.78 -18.90 -0.39
N THR A 91 21.53 -17.77 0.26
CA THR A 91 20.76 -16.68 -0.34
C THR A 91 21.57 -16.05 -1.48
N VAL A 92 21.06 -16.19 -2.71
CA VAL A 92 21.72 -15.68 -3.92
C VAL A 92 21.10 -14.36 -4.39
N LEU A 93 19.80 -14.20 -4.25
CA LEU A 93 19.06 -13.04 -4.78
C LEU A 93 17.87 -12.72 -3.88
N MET A 94 17.60 -11.43 -3.72
CA MET A 94 16.39 -10.92 -3.09
C MET A 94 15.80 -9.81 -3.97
N LEU A 95 14.56 -10.00 -4.41
CA LEU A 95 13.79 -9.00 -5.15
C LEU A 95 12.83 -8.31 -4.18
N LEU A 96 12.89 -6.99 -4.11
CA LEU A 96 12.03 -6.19 -3.26
C LEU A 96 11.30 -5.12 -4.07
N ASN A 97 10.04 -4.92 -3.71
CA ASN A 97 9.21 -3.82 -4.13
C ASN A 97 8.76 -3.05 -2.88
N ALA A 98 8.88 -1.73 -2.91
CA ALA A 98 8.41 -0.82 -1.87
C ALA A 98 7.45 0.18 -2.51
N ILE A 99 6.27 0.33 -1.90
CA ILE A 99 5.23 1.26 -2.35
C ILE A 99 4.89 2.14 -1.15
N TYR A 100 5.02 3.44 -1.32
CA TYR A 100 4.61 4.44 -0.37
C TYR A 100 3.54 5.33 -0.99
N PHE A 101 2.42 5.48 -0.29
CA PHE A 101 1.33 6.34 -0.69
C PHE A 101 0.94 7.25 0.48
N LYS A 102 0.87 8.56 0.20
CA LYS A 102 0.36 9.58 1.13
C LYS A 102 -0.51 10.55 0.36
N GLY A 103 -1.81 10.49 0.59
CA GLY A 103 -2.78 11.41 0.01
C GLY A 103 -3.59 12.12 1.08
N THR A 104 -4.02 13.35 0.76
CA THR A 104 -5.00 14.09 1.55
C THR A 104 -6.40 13.79 1.01
N TRP A 105 -7.39 13.57 1.88
CA TRP A 105 -8.78 13.41 1.43
C TRP A 105 -9.27 14.66 0.69
N LYS A 106 -9.99 14.50 -0.44
CA LYS A 106 -10.60 15.63 -1.16
C LYS A 106 -11.55 16.42 -0.25
N LYS A 107 -12.30 15.71 0.59
CA LYS A 107 -13.06 16.27 1.71
C LYS A 107 -12.60 15.60 3.00
N GLN A 108 -11.86 16.33 3.82
CA GLN A 108 -11.31 15.81 5.07
C GLN A 108 -12.40 15.58 6.13
N PHE A 109 -12.11 14.70 7.06
CA PHE A 109 -12.91 14.51 8.27
C PHE A 109 -12.60 15.66 9.23
N ASN A 110 -13.62 16.36 9.71
CA ASN A 110 -13.42 17.39 10.73
C ASN A 110 -13.09 16.70 12.06
N SER A 111 -12.02 17.14 12.73
CA SER A 111 -11.61 16.59 14.03
C SER A 111 -12.68 16.80 15.10
N SER A 112 -13.46 17.89 15.03
CA SER A 112 -14.57 18.15 15.97
C SER A 112 -15.72 17.14 15.86
N ASP A 113 -15.88 16.52 14.68
CA ASP A 113 -16.88 15.49 14.39
C ASP A 113 -16.40 14.07 14.73
N THR A 114 -15.16 13.94 15.19
CA THR A 114 -14.61 12.66 15.68
C THR A 114 -15.05 12.41 17.11
N LYS A 115 -15.66 11.26 17.36
CA LYS A 115 -16.20 10.88 18.69
C LYS A 115 -15.80 9.46 19.05
N GLU A 116 -15.62 9.19 20.34
CA GLU A 116 -15.47 7.82 20.83
C GLU A 116 -16.76 7.04 20.57
N LYS A 117 -16.65 5.90 19.88
CA LYS A 117 -17.77 4.99 19.60
C LYS A 117 -17.32 3.53 19.68
N PRO A 118 -18.25 2.61 19.99
CA PRO A 118 -17.94 1.18 20.02
C PRO A 118 -17.65 0.65 18.61
N PHE A 119 -16.53 -0.04 18.47
CA PHE A 119 -16.19 -0.87 17.32
C PHE A 119 -16.29 -2.34 17.71
N TYR A 120 -17.15 -3.08 17.04
CA TYR A 120 -17.46 -4.47 17.35
C TYR A 120 -16.48 -5.38 16.62
N VAL A 121 -15.51 -5.93 17.36
CA VAL A 121 -14.50 -6.85 16.83
C VAL A 121 -15.13 -8.22 16.58
N THR A 122 -15.96 -8.68 17.52
CA THR A 122 -16.76 -9.92 17.43
C THR A 122 -18.16 -9.67 17.99
N ALA A 123 -19.03 -10.69 17.97
CA ALA A 123 -20.37 -10.61 18.56
C ALA A 123 -20.35 -10.25 20.05
N ASN A 124 -19.29 -10.67 20.77
CA ASN A 124 -19.18 -10.54 22.21
C ASN A 124 -18.08 -9.57 22.65
N GLN A 125 -17.38 -8.93 21.71
CA GLN A 125 -16.25 -8.05 22.00
C GLN A 125 -16.35 -6.74 21.23
N SER A 126 -16.29 -5.62 21.96
CA SER A 126 -16.16 -4.28 21.39
C SER A 126 -15.05 -3.50 22.08
N ILE A 127 -14.43 -2.59 21.33
CA ILE A 127 -13.46 -1.62 21.82
C ILE A 127 -13.95 -0.20 21.51
N GLN A 128 -13.60 0.78 22.35
CA GLN A 128 -13.85 2.18 22.02
C GLN A 128 -12.81 2.67 21.02
N VAL A 129 -13.27 3.37 19.99
CA VAL A 129 -12.41 3.96 18.98
C VAL A 129 -12.85 5.38 18.65
N LYS A 130 -11.88 6.21 18.28
CA LYS A 130 -12.13 7.47 17.59
C LYS A 130 -12.78 7.21 16.24
N MET A 131 -14.10 7.36 16.18
CA MET A 131 -14.89 7.24 14.96
C MET A 131 -15.00 8.60 14.31
N MET A 132 -14.34 8.76 13.16
CA MET A 132 -14.44 9.94 12.33
C MET A 132 -15.78 9.93 11.59
N SER A 133 -16.33 11.10 11.26
CA SER A 133 -17.50 11.20 10.40
C SER A 133 -17.42 12.39 9.45
N THR A 134 -18.00 12.24 8.26
CA THR A 134 -18.10 13.31 7.27
C THR A 134 -19.34 13.09 6.40
N LYS A 135 -20.00 14.16 5.96
CA LYS A 135 -21.02 14.11 4.91
C LYS A 135 -20.34 14.49 3.60
N ASN A 136 -20.29 13.58 2.63
CA ASN A 136 -19.55 13.79 1.40
C ASN A 136 -20.26 13.16 0.20
N SER A 137 -20.05 13.75 -0.98
CA SER A 137 -20.36 13.11 -2.25
C SER A 137 -19.29 12.06 -2.52
N VAL A 138 -19.68 10.78 -2.57
CA VAL A 138 -18.76 9.65 -2.66
C VAL A 138 -19.26 8.65 -3.68
N LEU A 139 -18.34 7.92 -4.31
CA LEU A 139 -18.72 6.74 -5.08
C LEU A 139 -19.30 5.69 -4.12
N SER A 140 -20.42 5.09 -4.49
CA SER A 140 -21.06 4.06 -3.68
C SER A 140 -21.62 2.94 -4.54
N TYR A 141 -21.41 1.72 -4.08
CA TYR A 141 -22.00 0.51 -4.63
C TYR A 141 -22.57 -0.33 -3.49
N SER A 142 -23.68 -1.02 -3.74
CA SER A 142 -24.16 -2.01 -2.80
C SER A 142 -24.97 -3.09 -3.50
N ASP A 143 -24.87 -4.30 -2.99
CA ASP A 143 -25.70 -5.45 -3.34
C ASP A 143 -26.24 -6.11 -2.07
N ASP A 144 -26.75 -7.33 -2.15
CA ASP A 144 -27.26 -8.08 -0.99
C ASP A 144 -26.18 -8.51 0.01
N LYS A 145 -24.90 -8.48 -0.38
CA LYS A 145 -23.79 -9.02 0.41
C LYS A 145 -22.95 -7.92 1.05
N LEU A 146 -22.74 -6.79 0.38
CA LEU A 146 -21.84 -5.73 0.81
C LEU A 146 -22.36 -4.33 0.47
N ARG A 147 -21.76 -3.36 1.15
CA ARG A 147 -21.76 -1.95 0.78
C ARG A 147 -20.32 -1.53 0.55
N MET A 148 -20.10 -0.69 -0.45
CA MET A 148 -18.80 -0.14 -0.78
C MET A 148 -18.93 1.36 -0.93
N VAL A 149 -17.96 2.10 -0.40
CA VAL A 149 -17.82 3.55 -0.61
C VAL A 149 -16.41 3.89 -1.05
N GLY A 150 -16.25 4.73 -2.07
CA GLY A 150 -14.99 5.25 -2.56
C GLY A 150 -14.77 6.68 -2.06
N LEU A 151 -13.81 6.86 -1.17
CA LEU A 151 -13.41 8.17 -0.64
C LEU A 151 -12.31 8.77 -1.53
N PRO A 152 -12.56 9.88 -2.24
CA PRO A 152 -11.56 10.50 -3.10
C PRO A 152 -10.45 11.17 -2.28
N TYR A 153 -9.22 11.02 -2.73
CA TYR A 153 -8.11 11.90 -2.36
C TYR A 153 -8.16 13.19 -3.19
N GLU A 154 -7.42 14.22 -2.77
CA GLU A 154 -7.22 15.43 -3.55
C GLU A 154 -6.74 15.09 -4.97
N GLY A 155 -7.24 15.82 -5.97
CA GLY A 155 -7.11 15.48 -7.39
C GLY A 155 -8.28 14.64 -7.92
N GLY A 156 -8.96 13.84 -7.08
CA GLY A 156 -10.18 13.11 -7.45
C GLY A 156 -9.98 11.89 -8.34
N ASN A 157 -8.74 11.58 -8.72
CA ASN A 157 -8.34 10.46 -9.56
C ASN A 157 -7.92 9.21 -8.78
N VAL A 158 -7.66 9.33 -7.47
CA VAL A 158 -7.37 8.20 -6.56
C VAL A 158 -8.42 8.13 -5.48
N HIS A 159 -8.88 6.92 -5.15
CA HIS A 159 -9.90 6.67 -4.14
C HIS A 159 -9.46 5.56 -3.17
N MET A 160 -9.80 5.70 -1.90
CA MET A 160 -9.84 4.57 -0.97
C MET A 160 -11.24 3.96 -0.99
N PHE A 161 -11.35 2.71 -1.42
CA PHE A 161 -12.60 1.97 -1.33
C PHE A 161 -12.70 1.21 -0.01
N LEU A 162 -13.75 1.50 0.76
CA LEU A 162 -14.09 0.78 1.98
C LEU A 162 -15.21 -0.21 1.67
N VAL A 163 -14.94 -1.51 1.86
CA VAL A 163 -15.92 -2.58 1.68
C VAL A 163 -16.42 -3.03 3.03
N LEU A 164 -17.73 -2.96 3.23
CA LEU A 164 -18.42 -3.33 4.46
C LEU A 164 -19.45 -4.44 4.17
N PRO A 165 -19.26 -5.66 4.68
CA PRO A 165 -20.29 -6.71 4.60
C PRO A 165 -21.61 -6.25 5.22
N ARG A 166 -22.75 -6.63 4.63
CA ARG A 166 -24.07 -6.34 5.19
C ARG A 166 -24.35 -7.17 6.44
N LYS A 167 -23.95 -8.43 6.44
CA LYS A 167 -24.01 -9.30 7.62
C LYS A 167 -22.82 -8.99 8.53
N ARG A 168 -23.07 -8.72 9.81
CA ARG A 168 -22.00 -8.48 10.78
C ARG A 168 -21.10 -9.72 10.90
N PHE A 169 -19.81 -9.49 11.09
CA PHE A 169 -18.79 -10.55 11.29
C PHE A 169 -18.66 -11.52 10.11
N SER A 170 -19.06 -11.13 8.89
CA SER A 170 -18.96 -11.96 7.69
C SER A 170 -17.90 -11.48 6.68
N LEU A 171 -16.88 -10.74 7.13
CA LEU A 171 -15.83 -10.20 6.25
C LEU A 171 -15.11 -11.31 5.48
N ALA A 172 -14.73 -12.40 6.17
CA ALA A 172 -14.08 -13.55 5.54
C ALA A 172 -14.93 -14.19 4.41
N ALA A 173 -16.26 -14.16 4.51
CA ALA A 173 -17.14 -14.68 3.46
C ALA A 173 -17.15 -13.74 2.24
N VAL A 174 -17.14 -12.42 2.47
CA VAL A 174 -17.04 -11.42 1.39
C VAL A 174 -15.68 -11.56 0.70
N GLU A 175 -14.58 -11.62 1.46
CA GLU A 175 -13.21 -11.80 0.94
C GLU A 175 -13.09 -13.04 0.05
N LYS A 176 -13.59 -14.20 0.50
CA LYS A 176 -13.59 -15.44 -0.31
C LYS A 176 -14.41 -15.33 -1.60
N SER A 177 -15.45 -14.50 -1.61
CA SER A 177 -16.35 -14.37 -2.76
C SER A 177 -15.88 -13.33 -3.79
N LEU A 178 -14.99 -12.42 -3.37
CA LEU A 178 -14.54 -11.27 -4.13
C LEU A 178 -13.37 -11.67 -5.02
N THR A 179 -13.58 -11.60 -6.34
CA THR A 179 -12.52 -11.78 -7.34
C THR A 179 -12.11 -10.42 -7.90
N GLY A 180 -10.94 -10.35 -8.55
CA GLY A 180 -10.50 -9.12 -9.22
C GLY A 180 -11.54 -8.60 -10.23
N LYS A 181 -12.15 -9.50 -11.01
CA LYS A 181 -13.24 -9.16 -11.94
C LYS A 181 -14.44 -8.54 -11.22
N LYS A 182 -14.96 -9.19 -10.16
CA LYS A 182 -16.09 -8.67 -9.38
C LYS A 182 -15.78 -7.33 -8.74
N LEU A 183 -14.55 -7.15 -8.23
CA LEU A 183 -14.14 -5.89 -7.63
C LEU A 183 -14.13 -4.74 -8.66
N LEU A 184 -13.59 -4.99 -9.86
CA LEU A 184 -13.61 -4.03 -10.97
C LEU A 184 -15.06 -3.72 -11.43
N GLU A 185 -15.92 -4.73 -11.51
CA GLU A 185 -17.34 -4.55 -11.79
C GLU A 185 -18.03 -3.71 -10.72
N ASN A 186 -17.74 -3.93 -9.43
CA ASN A 186 -18.29 -3.12 -8.34
C ASN A 186 -17.84 -1.65 -8.44
N PHE A 187 -16.58 -1.40 -8.84
CA PHE A 187 -16.10 -0.03 -9.10
C PHE A 187 -16.85 0.60 -10.27
N ALA A 188 -16.99 -0.11 -11.39
CA ALA A 188 -17.68 0.39 -12.58
C ALA A 188 -19.18 0.67 -12.34
N HIS A 189 -19.82 -0.10 -11.46
CA HIS A 189 -21.23 0.09 -11.08
C HIS A 189 -21.43 1.06 -9.91
N SER A 190 -20.36 1.66 -9.37
CA SER A 190 -20.49 2.65 -8.32
C SER A 190 -21.12 3.94 -8.85
N LYS A 191 -22.02 4.54 -8.07
CA LYS A 191 -22.67 5.81 -8.37
C LYS A 191 -22.27 6.85 -7.35
N GLU A 192 -22.17 8.10 -7.78
CA GLU A 192 -21.93 9.21 -6.86
C GLU A 192 -23.19 9.49 -6.03
N LEU A 193 -23.06 9.46 -4.71
CA LEU A 193 -24.14 9.71 -3.75
C LEU A 193 -23.64 10.57 -2.59
N GLU A 194 -24.48 11.49 -2.11
CA GLU A 194 -24.25 12.19 -0.84
C GLU A 194 -24.53 11.24 0.33
N LEU A 195 -23.47 10.79 1.01
CA LEU A 195 -23.57 9.90 2.16
C LEU A 195 -22.85 10.48 3.38
N ARG A 196 -23.36 10.14 4.57
CA ARG A 196 -22.61 10.31 5.81
C ARG A 196 -21.77 9.05 6.06
N VAL A 197 -20.46 9.19 5.95
CA VAL A 197 -19.50 8.09 6.14
C VAL A 197 -18.95 8.13 7.56
N PHE A 198 -18.91 6.98 8.22
CA PHE A 198 -18.24 6.77 9.49
C PHE A 198 -17.04 5.84 9.27
N ALA A 199 -15.86 6.26 9.72
CA ALA A 199 -14.64 5.48 9.59
C ALA A 199 -13.83 5.56 10.88
N LYS A 200 -13.31 4.41 11.32
CA LYS A 200 -12.36 4.36 12.45
C LYS A 200 -11.10 5.13 12.06
N GLN A 201 -10.62 6.02 12.91
CA GLN A 201 -9.32 6.66 12.75
C GLN A 201 -8.23 5.59 12.93
N SER A 202 -7.46 5.32 11.88
CA SER A 202 -6.24 4.51 11.97
C SER A 202 -5.06 5.42 12.32
N PHE A 203 -4.19 4.96 13.23
CA PHE A 203 -3.05 5.74 13.74
C PHE A 203 -2.15 6.23 12.58
N SER A 204 -1.84 7.53 12.59
CA SER A 204 -0.95 8.24 11.66
C SER A 204 0.52 7.89 11.86
#